data_AF-A0A2U1N745-F1
#
_entry.id   AF-A0A2U1N745-F1
#
_cell.length_a   1.000
_cell.length_b   1.000
_cell.length_c   1.000
_cell.angle_alpha   90.00
_cell.angle_beta   90.00
_cell.angle_gamma   90.00
#
_symmetry.space_group_name_H-M   'P 1'
#
loop_
_entity.id
_entity.type
_entity.pdbx_description
1 polymer ?
#
loop_
_entity_poly.entity_id
_entity_poly.type
_entity_poly.pdbx_seq_one_letter_code
_entity_poly.pdbx_strand_id
1 'polypeptide(L)'
;MGVWEKNNDMVCVFCKSMPDSHNHLFFECDFPGKIWNEMKNLVKLDFAPNSWTDLLAYMLKKPINKSIWIILQRLVIGASIYYVWQERNLRIFQGRHRSFDEVCNLIKDTVRLRVMSLSLNTSPQVFEAASLWQFHVVQSNGRKRVQFSPWK
;
A
#
# COMPACT_ATOMS: atom_id res chain seq x y z
N MET A 1 -25.69 26.13 -18.06
CA MET A 1 -25.33 24.69 -18.11
C MET A 1 -23.84 24.63 -18.39
N GLY A 2 -23.02 24.31 -17.39
CA GLY A 2 -21.57 24.20 -17.58
C GLY A 2 -21.28 23.00 -18.47
N VAL A 3 -20.69 23.26 -19.64
CA VAL A 3 -20.11 22.22 -20.48
C VAL A 3 -18.89 21.71 -19.73
N TRP A 4 -18.95 20.46 -19.25
CA TRP A 4 -17.74 19.76 -18.81
C TRP A 4 -16.91 19.53 -20.06
N GLU A 5 -15.92 20.39 -20.30
CA GLU A 5 -14.89 20.10 -21.29
C GLU A 5 -14.38 18.69 -21.02
N LYS A 6 -14.63 17.78 -21.96
CA LYS A 6 -13.95 16.49 -22.03
C LYS A 6 -12.48 16.82 -22.24
N ASN A 7 -11.73 16.99 -21.14
CA ASN A 7 -10.27 16.94 -21.16
C ASN A 7 -9.88 15.52 -21.55
N ASN A 8 -9.88 15.27 -22.85
CA ASN A 8 -9.63 13.97 -23.46
C ASN A 8 -8.15 13.58 -23.43
N ASP A 9 -7.28 14.40 -22.84
CA ASP A 9 -5.84 14.14 -22.73
C ASP A 9 -5.30 14.60 -21.36
N MET A 10 -5.84 14.06 -20.25
CA MET A 10 -5.14 14.21 -18.96
C MET A 10 -3.85 13.41 -19.03
N VAL A 11 -2.77 14.06 -19.45
CA VAL A 11 -1.42 13.50 -19.39
C VAL A 11 -1.07 13.28 -17.91
N CYS A 12 -0.48 12.12 -17.62
CA CYS A 12 -0.10 11.72 -16.29
C CYS A 12 0.79 12.76 -15.61
N VAL A 13 0.37 13.23 -14.43
CA VAL A 13 1.07 14.28 -13.69
C VAL A 13 2.48 13.86 -13.24
N PHE A 14 2.74 12.56 -13.17
CA PHE A 14 4.02 12.01 -12.74
C PHE A 14 5.06 11.99 -13.86
N CYS A 15 4.74 11.41 -15.02
CA CYS A 15 5.68 11.28 -16.14
C CYS A 15 5.53 12.40 -17.18
N LYS A 16 4.37 13.06 -17.23
CA LYS A 16 4.02 14.09 -18.23
C LYS A 16 4.15 13.60 -19.69
N SER A 17 4.02 12.30 -19.93
CA SER A 17 4.24 11.70 -21.26
C SER A 17 3.13 10.77 -21.74
N MET A 18 2.42 10.09 -20.83
CA MET A 18 1.38 9.12 -21.18
C MET A 18 0.02 9.59 -20.67
N PRO A 19 -1.10 9.21 -21.32
CA PRO A 19 -2.43 9.46 -20.78
C PRO A 19 -2.63 8.79 -19.41
N ASP A 20 -3.38 9.45 -18.53
CA ASP A 20 -3.80 8.89 -17.26
C ASP A 20 -4.73 7.68 -17.49
N SER A 21 -4.33 6.52 -16.98
CA SER A 21 -5.18 5.34 -16.84
C SER A 21 -4.91 4.73 -15.47
N HIS A 22 -5.81 3.88 -14.96
CA HIS A 22 -5.57 3.19 -13.69
C HIS A 22 -4.28 2.35 -13.75
N ASN A 23 -4.03 1.64 -14.86
CA ASN A 23 -2.82 0.83 -14.98
C ASN A 23 -1.57 1.69 -15.02
N HIS A 24 -1.60 2.78 -15.80
CA HIS A 24 -0.48 3.70 -15.86
C HIS A 24 -0.21 4.35 -14.51
N LEU A 25 -1.25 4.84 -13.84
CA LEU A 25 -1.15 5.58 -12.59
C LEU A 25 -0.63 4.75 -11.43
N PHE A 26 -0.86 3.43 -11.40
CA PHE A 26 -0.46 2.59 -10.26
C PHE A 26 0.70 1.65 -10.58
N PHE A 27 0.89 1.24 -11.83
CA PHE A 27 1.82 0.15 -12.17
C PHE A 27 2.87 0.51 -13.23
N GLU A 28 2.47 1.20 -14.30
CA GLU A 28 3.36 1.40 -15.46
C GLU A 28 4.16 2.70 -15.38
N CYS A 29 3.64 3.74 -14.71
CA CYS A 29 4.36 4.98 -14.54
C CYS A 29 5.52 4.82 -13.56
N ASP A 30 6.70 5.34 -13.90
CA ASP A 30 7.94 5.14 -13.13
C ASP A 30 7.81 5.49 -11.65
N PHE A 31 7.19 6.62 -11.31
CA PHE A 31 7.09 7.07 -9.92
C PHE A 31 6.19 6.15 -9.07
N PRO A 32 4.89 6.01 -9.37
CA PRO A 32 4.00 5.13 -8.59
C PRO A 32 4.33 3.64 -8.77
N GLY A 33 4.84 3.21 -9.92
CA GLY A 33 5.27 1.84 -10.17
C GLY A 33 6.47 1.43 -9.30
N LYS A 34 7.43 2.34 -9.07
CA LYS A 34 8.51 2.12 -8.10
C LYS A 34 7.97 1.97 -6.67
N ILE A 35 7.03 2.83 -6.27
CA ILE A 35 6.39 2.75 -4.94
C ILE A 35 5.71 1.40 -4.79
N TRP A 36 4.92 0.99 -5.78
CA TRP A 36 4.22 -0.28 -5.77
C TRP A 36 5.17 -1.48 -5.65
N ASN A 37 6.28 -1.50 -6.40
CA ASN A 37 7.26 -2.58 -6.33
C ASN A 37 7.93 -2.68 -4.96
N GLU A 38 8.37 -1.55 -4.38
CA GLU A 38 8.91 -1.50 -3.01
C GLU A 38 7.90 -2.05 -1.99
N MET A 39 6.63 -1.63 -2.11
CA MET A 39 5.56 -2.07 -1.22
C MET A 39 5.22 -3.56 -1.36
N LYS A 40 5.22 -4.12 -2.57
CA LYS A 40 4.95 -5.56 -2.81
C LYS A 40 5.97 -6.45 -2.10
N ASN A 41 7.24 -6.09 -2.18
CA ASN A 41 8.33 -6.88 -1.59
C ASN A 41 8.17 -7.00 -0.06
N LEU A 42 7.68 -5.94 0.60
CA LEU A 42 7.45 -5.94 2.05
C LEU A 42 6.31 -6.86 2.50
N VAL A 43 5.42 -7.28 1.60
CA VAL A 43 4.24 -8.10 1.93
C VAL A 43 4.20 -9.43 1.20
N LYS A 44 5.35 -9.88 0.66
CA LYS A 44 5.47 -11.16 -0.07
C LYS A 44 4.50 -11.24 -1.26
N LEU A 45 4.40 -10.15 -2.01
CA LEU A 45 3.63 -10.02 -3.24
C LEU A 45 4.54 -9.90 -4.47
N ASP A 46 5.77 -10.41 -4.40
CA ASP A 46 6.80 -10.27 -5.45
C ASP A 46 6.28 -10.73 -6.83
N PHE A 47 5.44 -11.79 -6.83
CA PHE A 47 4.82 -12.37 -8.03
C PHE A 47 3.43 -11.82 -8.35
N ALA A 48 2.96 -10.80 -7.63
CA ALA A 48 1.67 -10.19 -7.93
C ALA A 48 1.74 -9.43 -9.26
N PRO A 49 0.72 -9.56 -10.12
CA PRO A 49 0.70 -8.90 -11.42
C PRO A 49 0.62 -7.38 -11.28
N ASN A 50 1.20 -6.68 -12.27
CA ASN A 50 1.24 -5.22 -12.37
C ASN A 50 0.10 -4.72 -13.27
N SER A 51 -1.12 -5.13 -12.95
CA SER A 51 -2.35 -4.78 -13.64
C SER A 51 -3.47 -4.76 -12.62
N TRP A 52 -4.35 -3.76 -12.69
CA TRP A 52 -5.40 -3.60 -11.70
C TRP A 52 -6.32 -4.82 -11.64
N THR A 53 -6.82 -5.25 -12.80
CA THR A 53 -7.74 -6.37 -12.93
C THR A 53 -7.11 -7.68 -12.45
N ASP A 54 -5.85 -7.91 -12.84
CA ASP A 54 -5.15 -9.14 -12.49
C ASP A 54 -4.74 -9.17 -11.02
N LEU A 55 -4.39 -8.01 -10.44
CA LEU A 55 -4.07 -7.89 -9.02
C LEU A 55 -5.31 -8.22 -8.18
N LEU A 56 -6.48 -7.70 -8.56
CA LEU A 56 -7.74 -8.03 -7.88
C LEU A 56 -8.05 -9.52 -8.00
N ALA A 57 -7.94 -10.10 -9.18
CA ALA A 57 -8.14 -11.55 -9.37
C ALA A 57 -7.14 -12.39 -8.55
N TYR A 58 -5.88 -11.96 -8.49
CA TYR A 58 -4.83 -12.58 -7.70
C TYR A 58 -5.15 -12.53 -6.20
N MET A 59 -5.65 -11.40 -5.70
CA MET A 59 -6.04 -11.23 -4.29
C MET A 59 -7.31 -11.99 -3.92
N LEU A 60 -8.27 -12.13 -4.85
CA LEU A 60 -9.50 -12.91 -4.64
C LEU A 60 -9.24 -14.41 -4.53
N LYS A 61 -8.19 -14.92 -5.17
CA LYS A 61 -7.77 -16.34 -5.05
C LYS A 61 -7.11 -16.67 -3.71
N LYS A 62 -6.69 -15.67 -2.93
CA LYS A 62 -6.07 -15.89 -1.62
C LYS A 62 -7.11 -16.27 -0.58
N PRO A 63 -6.77 -17.14 0.39
CA PRO A 63 -7.69 -17.55 1.44
C PRO A 63 -8.13 -16.36 2.28
N ILE A 64 -9.43 -16.30 2.59
CA ILE A 64 -9.99 -15.31 3.51
C ILE A 64 -9.75 -15.80 4.94
N ASN A 65 -8.52 -15.62 5.42
CA ASN A 65 -8.14 -15.92 6.80
C ASN A 65 -7.51 -14.70 7.49
N LYS A 66 -7.37 -14.79 8.81
CA LYS A 66 -6.79 -13.71 9.65
C LYS A 66 -5.27 -13.81 9.77
N SER A 67 -4.59 -14.39 8.77
CA SER A 67 -3.13 -14.37 8.71
C SER A 67 -2.64 -12.94 8.63
N ILE A 68 -1.61 -12.61 9.42
CA ILE A 68 -0.96 -11.29 9.39
C ILE A 68 -0.53 -10.91 7.96
N TRP A 69 -0.10 -11.87 7.15
CA TRP A 69 0.33 -11.60 5.77
C TRP A 69 -0.84 -11.14 4.89
N ILE A 70 -2.01 -11.78 5.00
CA ILE A 70 -3.20 -11.34 4.25
C ILE A 70 -3.66 -9.95 4.72
N ILE A 71 -3.56 -9.67 6.02
CA ILE A 71 -3.87 -8.35 6.59
C ILE A 71 -2.91 -7.30 6.04
N LEU A 72 -1.59 -7.53 6.12
CA LEU A 72 -0.56 -6.63 5.61
C LEU A 72 -0.72 -6.37 4.11
N GLN A 73 -0.95 -7.41 3.31
CA GLN A 73 -1.19 -7.28 1.86
C GLN A 73 -2.36 -6.35 1.55
N ARG A 74 -3.49 -6.53 2.24
CA ARG A 74 -4.68 -5.67 2.06
C ARG A 74 -4.43 -4.24 2.50
N LEU A 75 -3.75 -4.05 3.63
CA LEU A 75 -3.41 -2.72 4.16
C LEU A 75 -2.45 -1.98 3.23
N VAL A 76 -1.41 -2.66 2.74
CA VAL A 76 -0.43 -2.08 1.82
C VAL A 76 -1.07 -1.69 0.49
N ILE A 77 -1.91 -2.56 -0.09
CA ILE A 77 -2.65 -2.23 -1.32
C ILE A 77 -3.48 -0.96 -1.11
N GLY A 78 -4.32 -0.93 -0.07
CA GLY A 78 -5.19 0.20 0.23
C GLY A 78 -4.42 1.50 0.49
N ALA A 79 -3.36 1.44 1.30
CA ALA A 79 -2.51 2.60 1.60
C ALA A 79 -1.77 3.10 0.36
N SER A 80 -1.22 2.19 -0.47
CA SER A 80 -0.53 2.56 -1.72
C SER A 80 -1.46 3.31 -2.67
N ILE A 81 -2.67 2.79 -2.88
CA ILE A 81 -3.68 3.43 -3.71
C ILE A 81 -4.00 4.83 -3.18
N TYR A 82 -4.27 4.92 -1.87
CA TYR A 82 -4.63 6.17 -1.23
C TYR A 82 -3.53 7.23 -1.36
N TYR A 83 -2.29 6.89 -1.04
CA TYR A 83 -1.19 7.86 -1.05
C TYR A 83 -0.74 8.23 -2.46
N VAL A 84 -0.81 7.32 -3.44
CA VAL A 84 -0.59 7.65 -4.85
C VAL A 84 -1.67 8.62 -5.36
N TRP A 85 -2.94 8.36 -5.04
CA TRP A 85 -4.04 9.26 -5.37
C TRP A 85 -3.88 10.64 -4.70
N GLN A 86 -3.52 10.65 -3.43
CA GLN A 86 -3.27 11.88 -2.68
C GLN A 86 -2.12 12.68 -3.31
N GLU A 87 -1.03 12.01 -3.68
CA GLU A 87 0.12 12.64 -4.33
C GLU A 87 -0.25 13.23 -5.71
N ARG A 88 -1.05 12.51 -6.51
CA ARG A 88 -1.57 13.01 -7.79
C ARG A 88 -2.35 14.31 -7.58
N ASN A 89 -3.26 14.34 -6.61
CA ASN A 89 -4.06 15.53 -6.32
C ASN A 89 -3.19 16.69 -5.79
N LEU A 90 -2.20 16.39 -4.96
CA LEU A 90 -1.30 17.39 -4.41
C LEU A 90 -0.48 18.07 -5.52
N ARG A 91 -0.05 17.31 -6.54
CA ARG A 91 0.60 17.85 -7.74
C ARG A 91 -0.32 18.66 -8.63
N ILE A 92 -1.55 18.18 -8.87
CA ILE A 92 -2.52 18.83 -9.76
C ILE A 92 -3.04 20.15 -9.15
N PHE A 93 -3.45 20.13 -7.88
CA PHE A 93 -4.21 21.23 -7.28
C PHE A 93 -3.37 22.17 -6.41
N GLN A 94 -2.21 21.72 -5.92
CA GLN A 94 -1.35 22.54 -5.05
C GLN A 94 0.03 22.80 -5.65
N GLY A 95 0.37 22.18 -6.79
CA GLY A 95 1.69 22.32 -7.42
C GLY A 95 2.85 21.82 -6.55
N ARG A 96 2.56 21.05 -5.49
CA ARG A 96 3.56 20.49 -4.58
C ARG A 96 3.84 19.05 -4.97
N HIS A 97 4.96 18.50 -4.51
CA HIS A 97 5.25 17.08 -4.65
C HIS A 97 6.08 16.57 -3.48
N ARG A 98 5.88 15.31 -3.13
CA ARG A 98 6.74 14.57 -2.22
C ARG A 98 7.70 13.67 -3.00
N SER A 99 8.84 13.42 -2.40
CA SER A 99 9.83 12.46 -2.86
C SER A 99 9.29 11.03 -2.77
N PHE A 100 9.96 10.12 -3.47
CA PHE A 100 9.67 8.69 -3.40
C PHE A 100 9.71 8.16 -1.96
N ASP A 101 10.76 8.50 -1.22
CA ASP A 101 10.96 8.01 0.16
C ASP A 101 9.89 8.53 1.11
N GLU A 102 9.48 9.80 0.98
CA GLU A 102 8.41 10.38 1.80
C GLU A 102 7.07 9.64 1.59
N VAL A 103 6.70 9.33 0.35
CA VAL A 103 5.47 8.60 0.06
C VAL A 103 5.56 7.16 0.56
N CYS A 104 6.69 6.49 0.36
CA CYS A 104 6.94 5.15 0.86
C CYS A 104 6.85 5.09 2.40
N ASN A 105 7.44 6.06 3.11
CA ASN A 105 7.39 6.12 4.57
C ASN A 105 5.96 6.38 5.08
N LEU A 106 5.19 7.27 4.43
CA LEU A 106 3.79 7.48 4.77
C LEU A 106 2.95 6.21 4.67
N ILE A 107 3.17 5.40 3.62
CA ILE A 107 2.51 4.11 3.46
C ILE A 107 2.94 3.15 4.57
N LYS A 108 4.25 2.99 4.80
CA LYS A 108 4.81 2.10 5.82
C LYS A 108 4.28 2.45 7.22
N ASP A 109 4.28 3.72 7.59
CA ASP A 109 3.81 4.21 8.89
C ASP A 109 2.31 3.98 9.07
N THR A 110 1.51 4.26 8.04
CA THR A 110 0.06 4.04 8.09
C THR A 110 -0.27 2.57 8.30
N VAL A 111 0.42 1.67 7.58
CA VAL A 111 0.25 0.22 7.73
C VAL A 111 0.70 -0.23 9.10
N ARG A 112 1.86 0.25 9.58
CA ARG A 112 2.40 -0.04 10.91
C ARG A 112 1.42 0.36 12.02
N LEU A 113 0.96 1.61 12.03
CA LEU A 113 0.00 2.10 13.01
C LEU A 113 -1.30 1.28 12.99
N ARG A 114 -1.75 0.90 11.79
CA ARG A 114 -2.95 0.06 11.66
C ARG A 114 -2.72 -1.34 12.21
N VAL A 115 -1.61 -2.00 11.90
CA VAL A 115 -1.28 -3.32 12.47
C VAL A 115 -1.15 -3.25 13.98
N MET A 116 -0.54 -2.19 14.52
CA MET A 116 -0.38 -2.00 15.97
C MET A 116 -1.71 -1.88 16.71
N SER A 117 -2.76 -1.39 16.06
CA SER A 117 -4.10 -1.34 16.63
C SER A 117 -4.83 -2.71 16.64
N LEU A 118 -4.27 -3.74 16.00
CA LEU A 118 -4.88 -5.07 15.90
C LEU A 118 -4.39 -6.00 17.02
N SER A 119 -5.24 -6.95 17.36
CA SER A 119 -4.85 -8.12 18.16
C SER A 119 -4.96 -9.37 17.32
N LEU A 120 -3.88 -10.11 17.15
CA LEU A 120 -3.81 -11.32 16.34
C LEU A 120 -3.53 -12.56 17.18
N ASN A 121 -3.89 -13.73 16.67
CA ASN A 121 -3.47 -14.97 17.32
C ASN A 121 -1.96 -15.16 17.13
N THR A 122 -1.31 -15.70 18.15
CA THR A 122 0.12 -16.01 18.11
C THR A 122 0.36 -17.05 17.03
N SER A 123 1.26 -16.74 16.10
CA SER A 123 1.68 -17.67 15.06
C SER A 123 3.11 -17.33 14.61
N PRO A 124 3.87 -18.29 14.07
CA PRO A 124 5.21 -18.02 13.53
C PRO A 124 5.21 -16.88 12.50
N GLN A 125 4.15 -16.76 11.72
CA GLN A 125 3.99 -15.68 10.73
C GLN A 125 3.92 -14.30 11.38
N VAL A 126 3.34 -14.16 12.57
CA VAL A 126 3.27 -12.87 13.30
C VAL A 126 4.66 -12.41 13.72
N PHE A 127 5.49 -13.33 14.22
CA PHE A 127 6.87 -12.99 14.61
C PHE A 127 7.74 -12.69 13.40
N GLU A 128 7.60 -13.45 12.31
CA GLU A 128 8.28 -13.20 11.05
C GLU A 128 7.93 -11.81 10.49
N ALA A 129 6.63 -11.52 10.40
CA ALA A 129 6.14 -10.22 9.95
C ALA A 129 6.62 -9.09 10.87
N ALA A 130 6.63 -9.30 12.19
CA ALA A 130 7.14 -8.33 13.16
C ALA A 130 8.64 -8.05 12.98
N SER A 131 9.45 -9.07 12.65
CA SER A 131 10.86 -8.87 12.33
C SER A 131 11.05 -8.02 11.07
N LEU A 132 10.36 -8.38 9.98
CA LEU A 132 10.46 -7.68 8.69
C LEU A 132 9.95 -6.24 8.76
N TRP A 133 8.85 -6.02 9.47
CA TRP A 133 8.22 -4.70 9.61
C TRP A 133 8.68 -3.92 10.83
N GLN A 134 9.65 -4.46 11.57
CA GLN A 134 10.17 -3.85 12.78
C GLN A 134 9.03 -3.49 13.76
N PHE A 135 8.23 -4.48 14.15
CA PHE A 135 7.27 -4.37 15.26
C PHE A 135 7.82 -5.06 16.51
N HIS A 136 7.53 -4.54 17.71
CA HIS A 136 7.66 -5.34 18.93
C HIS A 136 6.37 -6.11 19.19
N VAL A 137 6.49 -7.43 19.39
CA VAL A 137 5.39 -8.29 19.79
C VAL A 137 5.27 -8.29 21.30
N VAL A 138 4.15 -7.76 21.81
CA VAL A 138 3.78 -7.82 23.22
C VAL A 138 2.77 -8.94 23.41
N GLN A 139 3.11 -9.95 24.21
CA GLN A 139 2.16 -10.99 24.58
C GLN A 139 1.16 -10.43 25.58
N SER A 140 -0.14 -10.62 25.31
CA SER A 140 -1.19 -10.22 26.26
C SER A 140 -1.35 -11.34 27.30
N ASN A 141 -1.13 -11.02 28.58
CA ASN A 141 -1.18 -11.99 29.68
C ASN A 141 -2.48 -12.82 29.63
N GLY A 142 -2.32 -14.13 29.43
CA GLY A 142 -3.40 -15.12 29.59
C GLY A 142 -4.24 -15.47 28.36
N ARG A 143 -3.94 -14.94 27.16
CA ARG A 143 -4.63 -15.38 25.91
C ARG A 143 -3.63 -15.67 24.81
N LYS A 144 -3.97 -16.59 23.90
CA LYS A 144 -3.22 -16.95 22.68
C LYS A 144 -2.98 -15.78 21.69
N ARG A 145 -3.08 -14.51 22.13
CA ARG A 145 -3.13 -13.31 21.30
C ARG A 145 -1.96 -12.37 21.57
N VAL A 146 -1.50 -11.73 20.50
CA VAL A 146 -0.40 -10.78 20.44
C VAL A 146 -0.93 -9.37 20.18
N GLN A 147 -0.32 -8.38 20.82
CA GLN A 147 -0.41 -6.95 20.52
C GLN A 147 0.96 -6.42 20.04
N PHE A 148 1.01 -5.22 19.47
CA PHE A 148 2.27 -4.66 18.97
C PHE A 148 2.60 -3.31 19.60
N SER A 149 3.89 -3.03 19.84
CA SER A 149 4.38 -1.74 20.34
C SER A 149 5.45 -1.13 19.43
N PRO A 150 5.66 0.21 19.45
CA PRO A 150 6.76 0.84 18.73
C PRO A 150 8.12 0.46 19.32
N TRP A 151 9.20 0.54 18.51
CA TRP A 151 10.57 0.59 19.02
C TRP A 151 10.73 1.83 19.90
N LYS A 152 11.28 1.63 21.10
CA LYS A 152 11.69 2.73 21.98
C LYS A 152 12.97 3.36 21.47
#